data_AF-A0A2V7Z6U5-F1
#
_entry.id   AF-A0A2V7Z6U5-F1
#
_cell.length_a   1.000
_cell.length_b   1.000
_cell.length_c   1.000
_cell.angle_alpha   90.00
_cell.angle_beta   90.00
_cell.angle_gamma   90.00
#
_symmetry.space_group_name_H-M   'P 1'
#
loop_
_entity.id
_entity.type
_entity.pdbx_description
1 polymer ?
#
loop_
_entity_poly.entity_id
_entity_poly.type
_entity_poly.pdbx_seq_one_letter_code
_entity_poly.pdbx_strand_id
1 'polypeptide(L)' 'FAPDNRLMAARVKTDGATFDVGGIQPLFQARILGLTYRYSVANDGKRFLVVAGLPQDLSPITILTNWTAELPKK' A
#
# COMPACT_ATOMS: atom_id res chain seq x y z
N PHE A 1 10.75 -3.07 -8.50
CA PHE A 1 9.68 -2.20 -9.02
C PHE A 1 9.84 -2.13 -10.51
N ALA A 2 8.75 -2.32 -11.25
CA ALA A 2 8.76 -2.01 -12.67
C ALA A 2 8.70 -0.49 -12.87
N PRO A 3 9.18 0.05 -14.00
CA PRO A 3 9.15 1.48 -14.31
C PRO A 3 7.75 2.12 -14.22
N ASP A 4 6.70 1.30 -14.25
CA ASP A 4 5.29 1.69 -14.15
C ASP A 4 4.75 1.76 -12.72
N ASN A 5 5.61 1.67 -11.70
CA ASN A 5 5.22 1.70 -10.29
C ASN A 5 4.23 0.60 -9.88
N ARG A 6 4.25 -0.56 -10.55
CA ARG A 6 3.56 -1.75 -10.05
C ARG A 6 4.44 -2.55 -9.09
N LEU A 7 3.81 -3.02 -8.01
CA LEU A 7 4.38 -4.08 -7.19
C LEU A 7 4.16 -5.41 -7.92
N MET A 8 5.22 -6.21 -8.03
CA MET A 8 5.24 -7.46 -8.76
C MET A 8 5.62 -8.60 -7.82
N ALA A 9 5.10 -9.78 -8.05
CA ALA A 9 5.54 -11.02 -7.40
C ALA A 9 6.21 -11.92 -8.43
N ALA A 10 7.34 -12.50 -8.05
CA ALA A 10 7.97 -13.60 -8.79
C ALA A 10 7.81 -14.87 -7.98
N ARG A 11 7.35 -15.95 -8.63
CA ARG A 11 7.41 -17.27 -8.01
C ARG A 11 8.88 -17.71 -7.97
N VAL A 12 9.33 -18.22 -6.84
CA VAL A 12 10.69 -18.77 -6.70
C VAL A 12 10.61 -20.19 -6.17
N LYS A 13 11.51 -21.06 -6.62
CA LYS A 13 11.75 -22.37 -6.04
C LYS A 13 13.14 -22.37 -5.42
N THR A 14 13.21 -22.82 -4.18
CA THR A 14 14.44 -22.85 -3.36
C THR A 14 14.74 -24.22 -2.81
N ASP A 15 13.94 -25.22 -3.19
CA ASP A 15 14.04 -26.62 -2.75
C ASP A 15 15.05 -27.44 -3.57
N GLY A 16 15.60 -26.88 -4.64
CA GLY A 16 16.62 -27.50 -5.49
C GLY A 16 18.04 -27.01 -5.23
N ALA A 17 18.99 -27.54 -6.01
CA ALA A 17 20.41 -27.13 -5.97
C ALA A 17 20.65 -25.69 -6.48
N THR A 18 19.65 -25.10 -7.15
CA THR A 18 19.73 -23.78 -7.74
C THR A 18 18.49 -22.97 -7.39
N PHE A 19 18.68 -21.67 -7.22
CA PHE A 19 17.59 -20.71 -7.12
C PHE A 19 16.90 -20.57 -8.49
N ASP A 20 15.65 -21.00 -8.59
CA ASP A 20 14.87 -20.94 -9.83
C ASP A 20 13.77 -19.88 -9.72
N VAL A 21 13.73 -18.97 -10.69
CA VAL A 21 12.75 -17.87 -10.77
C VAL A 21 11.72 -18.23 -11.85
N GLY A 22 10.49 -18.49 -11.42
CA GLY A 22 9.36 -18.78 -12.28
C GLY A 22 8.58 -17.54 -12.72
N GLY A 23 7.28 -17.72 -12.95
CA GLY A 23 6.40 -16.68 -13.48
C GLY A 23 6.36 -15.40 -12.61
N ILE A 24 6.33 -14.26 -13.30
CA ILE A 24 6.19 -12.92 -12.72
C ILE A 24 4.77 -12.44 -12.96
N GLN A 25 4.10 -11.94 -11.92
CA GLN A 25 2.74 -11.39 -12.00
C GLN A 25 2.63 -10.03 -11.30
N PRO A 26 1.79 -9.10 -11.80
CA PRO A 26 1.48 -7.88 -11.09
C PRO A 26 0.61 -8.18 -9.86
N LEU A 27 0.85 -7.45 -8.77
CA LEU A 27 0.01 -7.47 -7.57
C LEU A 27 -0.98 -6.30 -7.62
N PHE A 28 -0.47 -5.07 -7.61
CA PHE A 28 -1.28 -3.84 -7.69
C PHE A 28 -0.42 -2.61 -8.02
N GLN A 29 -1.09 -1.52 -8.39
CA GLN A 29 -0.46 -0.21 -8.58
C GLN A 29 -0.02 0.33 -7.22
N ALA A 30 1.28 0.54 -7.03
CA ALA A 30 1.84 1.06 -5.79
C ALA A 30 2.50 2.41 -6.09
N ARG A 31 1.82 3.53 -5.78
CA ARG A 31 2.40 4.89 -5.89
C ARG A 31 3.38 5.14 -4.74
N ILE A 32 4.46 4.35 -4.71
CA ILE A 32 5.43 4.34 -3.63
C ILE A 32 6.28 5.61 -3.66
N LEU A 33 6.41 6.26 -2.51
CA LEU A 33 7.39 7.32 -2.31
C LEU A 33 8.63 6.81 -1.57
N GLY A 34 9.79 7.39 -1.88
CA GLY A 34 11.04 7.12 -1.18
C GLY A 34 11.91 6.01 -1.77
N LEU A 35 13.21 6.07 -1.47
CA LEU A 35 14.21 5.13 -1.97
C LEU A 35 14.43 3.93 -1.03
N THR A 36 14.14 4.08 0.26
CA THR A 36 14.42 3.10 1.32
C THR A 36 13.13 2.68 2.05
N TYR A 37 12.99 1.39 2.37
CA TYR A 37 11.84 0.77 3.07
C TYR A 37 10.46 1.09 2.47
N ARG A 38 10.21 0.58 1.27
CA ARG A 38 9.05 0.91 0.43
C ARG A 38 7.74 0.23 0.84
N TYR A 39 7.85 -0.98 1.38
CA TYR A 39 6.70 -1.76 1.84
C TYR A 39 7.14 -2.81 2.85
N SER A 40 6.15 -3.33 3.59
CA SER A 40 6.26 -4.55 4.40
C SER A 40 5.12 -5.49 4.02
N VAL A 41 5.36 -6.80 4.14
CA VAL A 41 4.39 -7.84 3.77
C VAL A 41 3.88 -8.49 5.06
N ALA A 42 2.57 -8.66 5.16
CA ALA A 42 1.96 -9.41 6.27
C ALA A 42 2.40 -10.88 6.21
N ASN A 43 2.36 -11.57 7.36
CA ASN A 43 2.75 -12.97 7.46
C ASN A 43 1.94 -13.90 6.53
N ASP A 44 0.70 -13.53 6.22
CA ASP A 44 -0.16 -14.27 5.29
C ASP A 44 0.20 -14.07 3.81
N GLY A 45 1.12 -13.15 3.48
CA GLY A 45 1.51 -12.81 2.11
C GLY A 45 0.41 -12.12 1.28
N LYS A 46 -0.77 -11.85 1.87
CA LYS A 46 -1.94 -11.32 1.17
C LYS A 46 -2.12 -9.82 1.37
N ARG A 47 -1.49 -9.25 2.40
CA ARG A 47 -1.58 -7.83 2.73
C ARG A 47 -0.22 -7.17 2.72
N PHE A 48 -0.21 -5.92 2.27
CA PHE A 48 1.01 -5.13 2.10
C PHE A 48 0.81 -3.77 2.76
N LEU A 49 1.72 -3.39 3.65
CA LEU A 49 1.83 -2.01 4.13
C LEU A 49 2.77 -1.28 3.18
N VAL A 50 2.31 -0.20 2.55
CA VAL A 50 3.07 0.53 1.52
C VAL A 50 3.22 1.98 1.93
N VAL A 51 4.42 2.54 1.80
CA VAL A 51 4.64 3.98 1.93
C VAL A 51 4.14 4.65 0.65
N ALA A 52 2.87 5.01 0.63
CA ALA A 52 2.21 5.64 -0.51
C ALA A 52 2.24 7.16 -0.40
N GLY A 53 2.28 7.84 -1.55
CA GLY A 53 2.11 9.28 -1.60
C GLY A 53 0.70 9.74 -1.29
N LEU A 54 0.55 11.05 -1.11
CA LEU A 54 -0.76 11.68 -0.92
C LEU A 54 -1.68 11.30 -2.10
N PRO A 55 -2.99 11.06 -1.83
CA PRO A 55 -3.99 10.93 -2.88
C PRO A 55 -3.94 12.16 -3.79
N GLN A 56 -4.17 11.95 -5.10
CA GLN A 56 -4.30 13.09 -6.02
C GLN A 56 -5.55 13.92 -5.73
N ASP A 57 -6.62 13.27 -5.25
CA ASP A 57 -7.84 13.93 -4.82
C ASP A 57 -7.81 14.10 -3.30
N LEU A 58 -7.33 15.25 -2.86
CA LEU A 58 -7.48 15.66 -1.46
C LEU A 58 -8.94 16.07 -1.25
N SER A 59 -9.68 15.29 -0.46
CA SER A 59 -11.01 15.69 -0.02
C SER A 59 -10.91 16.87 0.96
N PRO A 60 -11.82 17.86 0.90
CA PRO A 60 -11.84 18.93 1.88
C PRO A 60 -12.03 18.36 3.30
N ILE A 61 -11.28 18.91 4.27
CA ILE A 61 -11.51 18.62 5.68
C ILE A 61 -12.64 19.55 6.16
N THR A 62 -13.75 18.99 6.64
CA THR A 62 -14.78 19.76 7.32
C THR A 62 -14.47 19.83 8.81
N ILE A 63 -14.24 21.03 9.33
CA ILE A 63 -14.07 21.27 10.76
C ILE A 63 -15.43 21.71 11.32
N LEU A 64 -16.03 20.87 12.17
CA LEU A 64 -17.24 21.22 12.90
C LEU A 64 -16.86 21.74 14.29
N THR A 65 -17.03 23.04 14.49
CA THR A 65 -16.82 23.69 15.79
C THR A 65 -18.15 23.88 16.51
N ASN A 66 -18.14 23.85 17.84
CA ASN A 66 -19.29 24.20 18.68
C ASN A 66 -20.56 23.33 18.44
N TRP A 67 -20.41 22.08 18.02
CA TRP A 67 -21.52 21.17 17.68
C TRP A 67 -22.50 20.90 18.82
N THR A 68 -22.08 21.08 20.08
CA THR A 68 -22.94 20.92 21.25
C THR A 68 -23.93 22.07 21.44
N ALA A 69 -23.74 23.22 20.79
CA ALA A 69 -24.64 24.37 20.94
C ALA A 69 -26.02 24.15 20.33
N GLU A 70 -26.14 23.21 19.38
CA GLU A 70 -27.42 22.88 18.71
C GLU A 70 -28.19 21.76 19.43
N LEU A 71 -27.64 21.19 20.50
CA LEU A 71 -28.34 20.13 21.24
C LEU A 71 -29.47 20.72 22.10
N PRO A 72 -30.69 20.16 22.05
CA PRO A 72 -31.77 20.55 22.94
C PRO A 72 -31.37 20.35 24.40
N LYS A 73 -31.70 21.32 25.25
CA LYS A 73 -31.54 21.15 26.70
C LYS A 73 -32.49 20.06 27.19
N LYS A 74 -31.97 19.18 28.05
CA LYS A 74 -32.76 18.20 28.80
C LYS A 74 -33.70 18.88 29.79
#